data_AF-A0A965ZH87-F1
#
_entry.id   AF-A0A965ZH87-F1
#
_cell.length_a   1.000
_cell.length_b   1.000
_cell.length_c   1.000
_cell.angle_alpha   90.00
_cell.angle_beta   90.00
_cell.angle_gamma   90.00
#
_symmetry.space_group_name_H-M   'P 1'
#
loop_
_entity.id
_entity.type
_entity.pdbx_description
1 polymer ?
#
loop_
_entity_poly.entity_id
_entity_poly.type
_entity_poly.pdbx_seq_one_letter_code
_entity_poly.pdbx_strand_id
1 'polypeptide(L)'
;MNFKTVLLLIAACAGIASCSQDQKTAQTSVPVAPTKPKLEEPFKYHKMIEVAPGKYYDVLSWGRGAAGGGAYMILRSDSSEQQYDTTTGDLEGPIQDVLNADMDVDGNPEIIIQAKSIDTSRFTNVFVYEYNGNKSQKIDFPRMTVNQRKGYRGNDNIYIKDSKMMREFPIYEGSGTSAKPTGEKRLLEYSLHSNNFSVRTVSTDTTSASKAAVADKPTVKEEPKKEGSSTSSKKKTTHKTETKKKRRHRG
;
A
#
# COMPACT_ATOMS: atom_id res chain seq x y z
N MET A 1 -11.61 18.55 98.91
CA MET A 1 -10.30 18.18 99.47
C MET A 1 -9.30 18.07 98.32
N ASN A 2 -8.04 18.48 98.51
CA ASN A 2 -7.06 18.69 97.43
C ASN A 2 -6.30 17.40 97.04
N PHE A 3 -5.96 17.25 95.76
CA PHE A 3 -4.66 16.79 95.18
C PHE A 3 -4.87 16.69 93.65
N LYS A 4 -4.50 17.65 92.79
CA LYS A 4 -3.15 18.16 92.47
C LYS A 4 -2.12 17.08 92.07
N THR A 5 -2.06 16.87 90.76
CA THR A 5 -0.83 16.83 89.91
C THR A 5 0.12 15.62 89.90
N VAL A 6 0.54 15.29 88.67
CA VAL A 6 1.82 14.69 88.25
C VAL A 6 2.02 13.18 88.46
N LEU A 7 1.77 12.42 87.38
CA LEU A 7 2.72 11.46 86.81
C LEU A 7 2.41 11.32 85.30
N LEU A 8 2.96 12.17 84.43
CA LEU A 8 4.30 12.13 83.80
C LEU A 8 4.30 11.32 82.49
N LEU A 9 4.49 12.03 81.37
CA LEU A 9 4.74 11.47 80.03
C LEU A 9 5.94 10.51 80.06
N ILE A 10 5.88 9.39 79.34
CA ILE A 10 7.00 8.80 78.56
C ILE A 10 6.48 7.65 77.68
N ALA A 11 7.24 7.33 76.63
CA ALA A 11 7.12 6.15 75.76
C ALA A 11 5.92 6.08 74.80
N ALA A 12 5.93 6.97 73.80
CA ALA A 12 5.49 6.56 72.47
C ALA A 12 6.52 5.57 71.88
N CYS A 13 6.11 4.35 71.55
CA CYS A 13 6.77 3.47 70.58
C CYS A 13 5.91 2.22 70.28
N ALA A 14 6.10 1.65 69.07
CA ALA A 14 5.55 0.38 68.58
C ALA A 14 4.01 0.26 68.56
N GLY A 15 3.40 0.51 67.41
CA GLY A 15 2.05 0.05 67.10
C GLY A 15 2.06 -1.30 66.36
N ILE A 16 0.99 -2.09 66.50
CA ILE A 16 0.54 -3.03 65.47
C ILE A 16 -0.95 -3.31 65.57
N ALA A 17 -1.56 -3.44 64.38
CA ALA A 17 -2.69 -4.31 64.03
C ALA A 17 -4.08 -4.12 64.68
N SER A 18 -5.03 -3.84 63.77
CA SER A 18 -6.32 -4.54 63.65
C SER A 18 -7.41 -4.28 64.69
N CYS A 19 -8.38 -3.43 64.33
CA CYS A 19 -9.69 -3.89 63.84
C CYS A 19 -10.60 -2.67 63.57
N SER A 20 -10.95 -2.44 62.31
CA SER A 20 -12.07 -1.56 61.94
C SER A 20 -12.94 -2.32 60.95
N GLN A 21 -14.22 -2.48 61.29
CA GLN A 21 -15.17 -3.27 60.51
C GLN A 21 -15.33 -2.72 59.09
N ASP A 22 -15.39 -3.63 58.11
CA ASP A 22 -15.79 -3.34 56.74
C ASP A 22 -17.24 -2.84 56.70
N GLN A 23 -17.42 -1.52 56.87
CA GLN A 23 -18.60 -0.86 56.32
C GLN A 23 -18.48 -0.87 54.80
N LYS A 24 -19.11 -1.89 54.20
CA LYS A 24 -19.30 -2.00 52.76
C LYS A 24 -20.21 -0.87 52.29
N THR A 25 -19.63 0.30 52.05
CA THR A 25 -20.32 1.46 51.47
C THR A 25 -20.91 1.04 50.13
N ALA A 26 -22.23 0.94 50.07
CA ALA A 26 -22.93 0.69 48.82
C ALA A 26 -22.70 1.90 47.91
N GLN A 27 -21.81 1.76 46.93
CA GLN A 27 -21.65 2.74 45.86
C GLN A 27 -22.97 2.84 45.14
N THR A 28 -23.72 3.91 45.41
CA THR A 28 -24.89 4.27 44.62
C THR A 28 -24.40 4.57 43.22
N SER A 29 -24.64 3.65 42.27
CA SER A 29 -24.31 3.85 40.87
C SER A 29 -25.11 5.03 40.35
N VAL A 30 -24.45 6.19 40.21
CA VAL A 30 -25.03 7.36 39.57
C VAL A 30 -25.49 6.93 38.17
N PRO A 31 -26.76 7.15 37.78
CA PRO A 31 -27.20 6.77 36.44
C PRO A 31 -26.34 7.51 35.42
N VAL A 32 -25.61 6.76 34.59
CA VAL A 32 -24.87 7.33 33.47
C VAL A 32 -25.93 7.93 32.53
N ALA A 33 -26.02 9.26 32.53
CA ALA A 33 -26.93 9.97 31.66
C ALA A 33 -26.68 9.53 30.21
N PRO A 34 -27.71 9.18 29.44
CA PRO A 34 -27.51 8.62 28.11
C PRO A 34 -26.76 9.62 27.23
N THR A 35 -25.54 9.27 26.86
CA THR A 35 -24.69 10.07 26.00
C THR A 35 -25.43 10.29 24.68
N LYS A 36 -25.76 11.55 24.35
CA LYS A 36 -26.38 11.87 23.06
C LYS A 36 -25.49 11.27 21.95
N PRO A 37 -26.04 10.49 21.00
CA PRO A 37 -25.24 9.87 19.95
C PRO A 37 -24.52 10.97 19.17
N LYS A 38 -23.18 10.95 19.17
CA LYS A 38 -22.38 11.84 18.32
C LYS A 38 -22.66 11.43 16.87
N LEU A 39 -23.16 12.36 16.07
CA LEU A 39 -23.27 12.14 14.62
C LEU A 39 -21.85 11.94 14.07
N GLU A 40 -21.61 10.80 13.43
CA GLU A 40 -20.33 10.54 12.77
C GLU A 40 -20.14 11.50 11.60
N GLU A 41 -18.92 12.02 11.46
CA GLU A 41 -18.53 12.83 10.30
C GLU A 41 -18.72 12.00 9.01
N PRO A 42 -19.34 12.56 7.96
CA PRO A 42 -19.67 11.82 6.74
C PRO A 42 -18.42 11.43 5.94
N PHE A 43 -17.36 12.24 6.05
CA PHE A 43 -16.09 12.05 5.37
C PHE A 43 -14.99 11.72 6.38
N LYS A 44 -14.21 10.67 6.10
CA LYS A 44 -13.09 10.20 6.96
C LYS A 44 -11.73 10.71 6.53
N TYR A 45 -11.67 11.32 5.35
CA TYR A 45 -10.49 11.93 4.74
C TYR A 45 -10.99 13.03 3.82
N HIS A 46 -10.28 14.16 3.80
CA HIS A 46 -10.45 15.23 2.82
C HIS A 46 -9.07 15.86 2.58
N LYS A 47 -8.67 15.99 1.31
CA LYS A 47 -7.52 16.81 0.89
C LYS A 47 -7.90 17.57 -0.37
N MET A 48 -7.73 18.89 -0.34
CA MET A 48 -7.84 19.77 -1.50
C MET A 48 -6.46 19.92 -2.13
N ILE A 49 -6.40 19.91 -3.47
CA ILE A 49 -5.19 20.17 -4.25
C ILE A 49 -5.51 21.20 -5.33
N GLU A 50 -4.74 22.29 -5.40
CA GLU A 50 -4.71 23.20 -6.55
C GLU A 50 -3.55 22.79 -7.46
N VAL A 51 -3.84 22.50 -8.73
CA VAL A 51 -2.81 22.10 -9.71
C VAL A 51 -2.35 23.27 -10.58
N ALA A 52 -3.22 24.26 -10.76
CA ALA A 52 -3.00 25.52 -11.45
C ALA A 52 -4.04 26.54 -10.96
N PRO A 53 -3.80 27.87 -11.09
CA PRO A 53 -4.72 28.90 -10.59
C PRO A 53 -6.18 28.66 -10.99
N GLY A 54 -7.04 28.40 -10.01
CA GLY A 54 -8.48 28.17 -10.24
C GLY A 54 -8.86 26.75 -10.68
N LYS A 55 -7.91 25.82 -10.76
CA LYS A 55 -8.14 24.40 -11.08
C LYS A 55 -7.85 23.55 -9.84
N TYR A 56 -8.93 23.16 -9.14
CA TYR A 56 -8.90 22.48 -7.85
C TYR A 56 -9.46 21.06 -7.92
N TYR A 57 -8.96 20.21 -7.02
CA TYR A 57 -9.35 18.82 -6.84
C TYR A 57 -9.55 18.52 -5.35
N ASP A 58 -10.80 18.39 -4.92
CA ASP A 58 -11.13 17.92 -3.58
C ASP A 58 -11.30 16.41 -3.58
N VAL A 59 -10.42 15.70 -2.86
CA VAL A 59 -10.52 14.24 -2.71
C VAL A 59 -11.04 13.91 -1.31
N LEU A 60 -12.21 13.26 -1.28
CA LEU A 60 -12.91 12.85 -0.06
C LEU A 60 -13.00 11.32 0.03
N SER A 61 -13.00 10.76 1.24
CA SER A 61 -13.42 9.38 1.49
C SER A 61 -14.68 9.32 2.34
N TRP A 62 -15.57 8.36 2.05
CA TRP A 62 -16.84 8.17 2.74
C TRP A 62 -17.20 6.69 2.88
N GLY A 63 -18.17 6.39 3.75
CA GLY A 63 -18.66 5.03 3.99
C GLY A 63 -18.35 4.50 5.39
N ARG A 64 -19.11 3.47 5.80
CA ARG A 64 -19.11 2.89 7.16
C ARG A 64 -18.61 1.44 7.22
N GLY A 65 -17.84 1.02 6.22
CA GLY A 65 -17.20 -0.30 6.23
C GLY A 65 -16.17 -0.42 7.36
N ALA A 66 -16.04 -1.64 7.88
CA ALA A 66 -15.02 -1.98 8.86
C ALA A 66 -13.61 -1.74 8.29
N ALA A 67 -12.64 -1.48 9.18
CA ALA A 67 -11.23 -1.24 8.83
C ALA A 67 -10.98 -0.12 7.79
N GLY A 68 -11.95 0.78 7.55
CA GLY A 68 -11.85 1.88 6.59
C GLY A 68 -12.39 1.56 5.19
N GLY A 69 -13.10 0.44 5.01
CA GLY A 69 -13.82 0.15 3.76
C GLY A 69 -14.90 1.20 3.44
N GLY A 70 -15.04 1.54 2.17
CA GLY A 70 -15.94 2.60 1.72
C GLY A 70 -15.72 2.96 0.25
N ALA A 71 -15.75 4.24 -0.08
CA ALA A 71 -15.47 4.77 -1.40
C ALA A 71 -14.76 6.14 -1.32
N TYR A 72 -14.19 6.59 -2.43
CA TYR A 72 -13.67 7.94 -2.62
C TYR A 72 -14.46 8.71 -3.67
N MET A 73 -14.34 10.02 -3.60
CA MET A 73 -14.85 10.98 -4.57
C MET A 73 -13.79 12.04 -4.83
N ILE A 74 -13.52 12.33 -6.10
CA ILE A 74 -12.69 13.45 -6.55
C ILE A 74 -13.64 14.46 -7.18
N LEU A 75 -13.75 15.64 -6.58
CA LEU A 75 -14.49 16.78 -7.13
C LEU A 75 -13.50 17.68 -7.84
N ARG A 76 -13.55 17.72 -9.18
CA ARG A 76 -12.81 18.71 -9.98
C ARG A 76 -13.62 20.00 -10.01
N SER A 77 -12.95 21.13 -9.78
CA SER A 77 -13.50 22.47 -9.95
C SER A 77 -12.57 23.31 -10.81
N ASP A 78 -13.06 23.76 -11.96
CA ASP A 78 -12.40 24.73 -12.82
C ASP A 78 -13.19 26.04 -12.82
N SER A 79 -12.77 26.99 -11.99
CA SER A 79 -13.47 28.27 -11.85
C SER A 79 -13.31 29.16 -13.09
N SER A 80 -12.31 28.91 -13.94
CA SER A 80 -12.05 29.71 -15.14
C SER A 80 -13.02 29.36 -16.28
N GLU A 81 -13.30 28.08 -16.46
CA GLU A 81 -14.22 27.56 -17.48
C GLU A 81 -15.63 27.25 -16.94
N GLN A 82 -15.86 27.43 -15.63
CA GLN A 82 -17.08 27.06 -14.90
C GLN A 82 -17.46 25.58 -15.09
N GLN A 83 -16.45 24.71 -15.14
CA GLN A 83 -16.61 23.26 -15.27
C GLN A 83 -16.42 22.59 -13.91
N TYR A 84 -17.30 21.65 -13.60
CA TYR A 84 -17.29 20.90 -12.35
C TYR A 84 -17.59 19.45 -12.66
N ASP A 85 -16.68 18.55 -12.31
CA ASP A 85 -16.76 17.13 -12.63
C ASP A 85 -16.58 16.30 -11.37
N THR A 86 -17.10 15.07 -11.38
CA THR A 86 -17.01 14.16 -10.25
C THR A 86 -16.55 12.79 -10.71
N THR A 87 -15.47 12.30 -10.11
CA THR A 87 -14.94 10.95 -10.32
C THR A 87 -15.07 10.16 -9.01
N THR A 88 -15.44 8.88 -9.07
CA THR A 88 -15.64 8.04 -7.89
C THR A 88 -14.97 6.67 -8.05
N GLY A 89 -14.72 6.00 -6.93
CA GLY A 89 -14.28 4.60 -6.91
C GLY A 89 -14.29 4.02 -5.50
N ASP A 90 -14.16 2.70 -5.40
CA ASP A 90 -14.25 1.97 -4.13
C ASP A 90 -12.93 2.01 -3.32
N LEU A 91 -13.05 1.93 -2.00
CA LEU A 91 -11.94 1.83 -1.05
C LEU A 91 -11.97 0.53 -0.25
N GLU A 92 -10.91 -0.25 -0.39
CA GLU A 92 -10.61 -1.41 0.46
C GLU A 92 -9.68 -1.00 1.63
N GLY A 93 -10.04 0.10 2.32
CA GLY A 93 -9.31 0.66 3.46
C GLY A 93 -9.03 2.17 3.34
N PRO A 94 -8.46 2.79 4.39
CA PRO A 94 -8.37 4.25 4.48
C PRO A 94 -7.35 4.84 3.52
N ILE A 95 -7.69 6.00 2.93
CA ILE A 95 -6.72 6.86 2.24
C ILE A 95 -5.58 7.22 3.22
N GLN A 96 -4.35 7.19 2.74
CA GLN A 96 -3.15 7.60 3.49
C GLN A 96 -2.69 8.99 3.05
N ASP A 97 -2.63 9.22 1.73
CA ASP A 97 -2.36 10.53 1.15
C ASP A 97 -2.94 10.60 -0.28
N VAL A 98 -3.00 11.82 -0.82
CA VAL A 98 -3.31 12.10 -2.23
C VAL A 98 -2.24 13.03 -2.78
N LEU A 99 -1.65 12.66 -3.92
CA LEU A 99 -0.65 13.45 -4.63
C LEU A 99 -1.20 13.95 -5.96
N ASN A 100 -0.60 15.00 -6.50
CA ASN A 100 -0.75 15.39 -7.90
C ASN A 100 0.60 15.37 -8.61
N ALA A 101 0.56 15.15 -9.92
CA ALA A 101 1.71 15.22 -10.81
C ALA A 101 1.28 15.69 -12.21
N ASP A 102 2.27 15.87 -13.07
CA ASP A 102 2.20 15.78 -14.52
C ASP A 102 3.37 14.85 -14.89
N MET A 103 3.08 13.55 -15.02
CA MET A 103 4.10 12.50 -15.04
C MET A 103 4.69 12.24 -16.43
N ASP A 104 3.94 12.48 -17.51
CA ASP A 104 4.45 12.37 -18.88
C ASP A 104 4.62 13.71 -19.62
N VAL A 105 4.38 14.83 -18.92
CA VAL A 105 4.69 16.21 -19.32
C VAL A 105 3.85 16.66 -20.52
N ASP A 106 2.56 16.29 -20.50
CA ASP A 106 1.56 16.67 -21.50
C ASP A 106 0.65 17.83 -21.04
N GLY A 107 0.75 18.24 -19.77
CA GLY A 107 -0.02 19.32 -19.15
C GLY A 107 -1.35 18.88 -18.52
N ASN A 108 -1.73 17.61 -18.62
CA ASN A 108 -2.89 17.03 -17.93
C ASN A 108 -2.45 16.50 -16.56
N PRO A 109 -3.04 16.97 -15.44
CA PRO A 109 -2.62 16.51 -14.12
C PRO A 109 -3.10 15.09 -13.83
N GLU A 110 -2.24 14.25 -13.25
CA GLU A 110 -2.68 13.03 -12.57
C GLU A 110 -2.96 13.29 -11.09
N ILE A 111 -4.13 12.86 -10.63
CA ILE A 111 -4.48 12.76 -9.21
C ILE A 111 -4.27 11.30 -8.76
N ILE A 112 -3.43 11.12 -7.74
CA ILE A 112 -2.93 9.83 -7.27
C ILE A 112 -3.39 9.62 -5.84
N ILE A 113 -4.33 8.70 -5.62
CA ILE A 113 -4.86 8.34 -4.31
C ILE A 113 -4.11 7.12 -3.78
N GLN A 114 -3.46 7.27 -2.63
CA GLN A 114 -2.85 6.17 -1.90
C GLN A 114 -3.81 5.67 -0.81
N ALA A 115 -4.15 4.39 -0.82
CA ALA A 115 -4.99 3.77 0.21
C ALA A 115 -4.30 2.56 0.82
N LYS A 116 -4.47 2.37 2.13
CA LYS A 116 -3.96 1.20 2.84
C LYS A 116 -4.94 0.04 2.67
N SER A 117 -4.48 -1.07 2.12
CA SER A 117 -5.25 -2.31 2.03
C SER A 117 -5.60 -2.88 3.42
N ILE A 118 -6.82 -3.41 3.52
CA ILE A 118 -7.32 -4.19 4.67
C ILE A 118 -6.77 -5.62 4.74
N ASP A 119 -6.02 -6.07 3.74
CA ASP A 119 -5.44 -7.42 3.73
C ASP A 119 -4.36 -7.64 4.81
N THR A 120 -4.12 -8.90 5.17
CA THR A 120 -3.13 -9.26 6.21
C THR A 120 -1.69 -8.84 5.85
N SER A 121 -1.43 -8.60 4.56
CA SER A 121 -0.15 -8.11 4.04
C SER A 121 0.02 -6.58 4.15
N ARG A 122 -1.05 -5.83 4.47
CA ARG A 122 -1.08 -4.36 4.58
C ARG A 122 -0.46 -3.65 3.38
N PHE A 123 -0.79 -4.08 2.17
CA PHE A 123 -0.23 -3.45 0.96
C PHE A 123 -0.78 -2.04 0.73
N THR A 124 -0.01 -1.19 0.05
CA THR A 124 -0.52 0.09 -0.45
C THR A 124 -1.19 -0.11 -1.81
N ASN A 125 -2.48 0.19 -1.86
CA ASN A 125 -3.28 0.34 -3.08
C ASN A 125 -3.08 1.76 -3.63
N VAL A 126 -2.97 1.89 -4.95
CA VAL A 126 -2.79 3.17 -5.63
C VAL A 126 -3.82 3.27 -6.74
N PHE A 127 -4.58 4.37 -6.74
CA PHE A 127 -5.50 4.72 -7.82
C PHE A 127 -4.98 5.98 -8.49
N VAL A 128 -4.92 6.00 -9.82
CA VAL A 128 -4.41 7.13 -10.60
C VAL A 128 -5.47 7.55 -11.61
N TYR A 129 -5.72 8.86 -11.69
CA TYR A 129 -6.63 9.46 -12.65
C TYR A 129 -5.98 10.66 -13.32
N GLU A 130 -5.85 10.62 -14.65
CA GLU A 130 -5.46 11.76 -15.47
C GLU A 130 -6.70 12.59 -15.82
N TYR A 131 -6.55 13.92 -15.86
CA TYR A 131 -7.64 14.84 -16.19
C TYR A 131 -7.32 15.70 -17.41
N ASN A 132 -7.92 15.36 -18.55
CA ASN A 132 -7.83 16.17 -19.77
C ASN A 132 -9.12 17.02 -19.90
N GLY A 133 -9.03 18.28 -19.46
CA GLY A 133 -10.19 19.15 -19.30
C GLY A 133 -11.23 18.53 -18.36
N ASN A 134 -12.46 18.38 -18.84
CA ASN A 134 -13.57 17.76 -18.09
C ASN A 134 -13.61 16.22 -18.15
N LYS A 135 -12.61 15.56 -18.73
CA LYS A 135 -12.55 14.09 -18.84
C LYS A 135 -11.54 13.52 -17.86
N SER A 136 -12.01 12.70 -16.92
CA SER A 136 -11.16 11.88 -16.07
C SER A 136 -10.94 10.50 -16.70
N GLN A 137 -9.69 10.08 -16.87
CA GLN A 137 -9.35 8.71 -17.27
C GLN A 137 -8.63 7.99 -16.12
N LYS A 138 -9.13 6.82 -15.73
CA LYS A 138 -8.45 5.97 -14.75
C LYS A 138 -7.27 5.27 -15.41
N ILE A 139 -6.09 5.36 -14.79
CA ILE A 139 -4.89 4.66 -15.23
C ILE A 139 -4.69 3.40 -14.37
N ASP A 140 -4.43 2.26 -15.02
CA ASP A 140 -4.12 1.01 -14.34
C ASP A 140 -2.72 1.04 -13.73
N PHE A 141 -2.65 1.13 -12.40
CA PHE A 141 -1.39 1.13 -11.68
C PHE A 141 -0.75 -0.28 -11.63
N PRO A 142 0.50 -0.46 -12.09
CA PRO A 142 1.06 -1.80 -12.25
C PRO A 142 1.45 -2.45 -10.92
N ARG A 143 1.07 -3.73 -10.80
CA ARG A 143 1.48 -4.58 -9.67
C ARG A 143 2.99 -4.83 -9.71
N MET A 144 3.64 -4.83 -8.55
CA MET A 144 5.05 -5.20 -8.43
C MET A 144 5.29 -6.66 -8.87
N THR A 145 6.33 -6.85 -9.68
CA THR A 145 6.80 -8.19 -10.10
C THR A 145 7.26 -9.03 -8.90
N VAL A 146 7.35 -10.35 -9.09
CA VAL A 146 7.85 -11.30 -8.06
C VAL A 146 9.22 -10.89 -7.49
N ASN A 147 10.11 -10.36 -8.33
CA ASN A 147 11.42 -9.87 -7.88
C ASN A 147 11.32 -8.57 -7.07
N GLN A 148 10.53 -7.59 -7.55
CA GLN A 148 10.33 -6.30 -6.86
C GLN A 148 9.65 -6.46 -5.49
N ARG A 149 8.82 -7.49 -5.29
CA ARG A 149 8.16 -7.77 -4.00
C ARG A 149 8.94 -8.71 -3.06
N LYS A 150 10.20 -9.07 -3.37
CA LYS A 150 11.04 -9.86 -2.44
C LYS A 150 11.26 -9.08 -1.14
N GLY A 151 10.97 -9.70 0.01
CA GLY A 151 11.08 -9.07 1.32
C GLY A 151 10.06 -7.95 1.61
N TYR A 152 9.08 -7.73 0.72
CA TYR A 152 8.08 -6.66 0.89
C TYR A 152 7.03 -7.01 1.95
N ARG A 153 6.69 -6.02 2.80
CA ARG A 153 5.74 -6.09 3.93
C ARG A 153 4.90 -4.81 4.10
N GLY A 154 4.74 -4.02 3.04
CA GLY A 154 4.11 -2.69 3.12
C GLY A 154 5.05 -1.65 3.74
N ASN A 155 4.46 -0.67 4.44
CA ASN A 155 5.12 0.54 4.95
C ASN A 155 5.79 1.36 3.83
N ASP A 156 5.07 1.50 2.73
CA ASP A 156 5.45 2.27 1.55
C ASP A 156 5.47 3.77 1.85
N ASN A 157 6.48 4.44 1.33
CA ASN A 157 6.52 5.88 1.14
C ASN A 157 6.45 6.15 -0.37
N ILE A 158 5.36 6.73 -0.84
CA ILE A 158 5.17 7.09 -2.25
C ILE A 158 5.16 8.61 -2.38
N TYR A 159 5.98 9.12 -3.30
CA TYR A 159 6.17 10.55 -3.54
C TYR A 159 6.49 10.84 -5.01
N ILE A 160 6.29 12.08 -5.45
CA ILE A 160 6.68 12.53 -6.79
C ILE A 160 8.08 13.13 -6.76
N LYS A 161 8.90 12.81 -7.76
CA LYS A 161 10.22 13.41 -7.99
C LYS A 161 10.52 13.42 -9.48
N ASP A 162 10.93 14.56 -10.03
CA ASP A 162 11.37 14.69 -11.43
C ASP A 162 10.33 14.13 -12.45
N SER A 163 9.04 14.48 -12.27
CA SER A 163 7.87 13.92 -12.99
C SER A 163 7.69 12.40 -12.91
N LYS A 164 8.28 11.75 -11.90
CA LYS A 164 8.14 10.30 -11.68
C LYS A 164 7.58 9.99 -10.32
N MET A 165 6.82 8.91 -10.23
CA MET A 165 6.35 8.39 -8.96
C MET A 165 7.41 7.43 -8.40
N MET A 166 7.91 7.77 -7.23
CA MET A 166 8.87 6.97 -6.48
C MET A 166 8.13 6.19 -5.39
N ARG A 167 8.49 4.93 -5.19
CA ARG A 167 7.96 4.07 -4.12
C ARG A 167 9.12 3.46 -3.36
N GLU A 168 9.30 3.91 -2.13
CA GLU A 168 10.31 3.41 -1.20
C GLU A 168 9.65 2.51 -0.15
N PHE A 169 10.24 1.36 0.20
CA PHE A 169 9.77 0.54 1.32
C PHE A 169 10.90 -0.25 1.99
N PRO A 170 10.81 -0.54 3.30
CA PRO A 170 11.76 -1.40 4.01
C PRO A 170 11.73 -2.86 3.52
N ILE A 171 12.90 -3.50 3.51
CA ILE A 171 13.07 -4.90 3.15
C ILE A 171 13.10 -5.76 4.42
N TYR A 172 12.45 -6.92 4.37
CA TYR A 172 12.43 -7.91 5.45
C TYR A 172 12.98 -9.26 4.99
N GLU A 173 13.70 -9.92 5.89
CA GLU A 173 14.15 -11.30 5.75
C GLU A 173 13.21 -12.26 6.50
N GLY A 174 13.01 -13.46 5.95
CA GLY A 174 12.13 -14.49 6.51
C GLY A 174 10.65 -14.37 6.13
N SER A 175 9.83 -15.23 6.73
CA SER A 175 8.39 -15.38 6.43
C SER A 175 7.51 -15.14 7.65
N GLY A 176 6.22 -14.87 7.41
CA GLY A 176 5.23 -14.67 8.45
C GLY A 176 5.52 -13.50 9.40
N THR A 177 5.03 -13.61 10.64
CA THR A 177 5.18 -12.63 11.72
C THR A 177 6.58 -12.59 12.32
N SER A 178 7.42 -13.61 12.08
CA SER A 178 8.81 -13.68 12.53
C SER A 178 9.80 -12.96 11.61
N ALA A 179 9.34 -12.42 10.47
CA ALA A 179 10.19 -11.73 9.52
C ALA A 179 10.80 -10.46 10.13
N LYS A 180 12.11 -10.26 9.95
CA LYS A 180 12.87 -9.14 10.55
C LYS A 180 13.25 -8.10 9.50
N PRO A 181 13.22 -6.80 9.80
CA PRO A 181 13.72 -5.78 8.88
C PRO A 181 15.22 -5.96 8.70
N THR A 182 15.72 -5.86 7.46
CA THR A 182 17.17 -5.94 7.16
C THR A 182 17.91 -4.63 7.43
N GLY A 183 17.16 -3.53 7.64
CA GLY A 183 17.69 -2.16 7.66
C GLY A 183 17.81 -1.53 6.26
N GLU A 184 17.74 -2.34 5.20
CA GLU A 184 17.73 -1.85 3.82
C GLU A 184 16.33 -1.41 3.38
N LYS A 185 16.30 -0.56 2.35
CA LYS A 185 15.08 -0.17 1.66
C LYS A 185 15.19 -0.48 0.17
N ARG A 186 14.06 -0.85 -0.45
CA ARG A 186 13.93 -0.87 -1.91
C ARG A 186 13.35 0.44 -2.39
N LEU A 187 13.90 0.96 -3.48
CA LEU A 187 13.34 2.08 -4.23
C LEU A 187 12.91 1.60 -5.64
N LEU A 188 11.64 1.79 -5.95
CA LEU A 188 11.08 1.65 -7.30
C LEU A 188 10.80 3.03 -7.90
N GLU A 189 11.05 3.16 -9.19
CA GLU A 189 10.68 4.32 -10.01
C GLU A 189 9.61 3.87 -11.00
N TYR A 190 8.48 4.59 -11.02
CA TYR A 190 7.40 4.45 -11.99
C TYR A 190 7.43 5.69 -12.90
N SER A 191 7.55 5.46 -14.20
CA SER A 191 7.41 6.51 -15.23
C SER A 191 6.13 6.28 -16.01
N LEU A 192 5.38 7.34 -16.31
CA LEU A 192 4.21 7.30 -17.19
C LEU A 192 4.63 7.69 -18.61
N HIS A 193 3.96 7.15 -19.61
CA HIS A 193 4.02 7.64 -20.99
C HIS A 193 2.75 7.27 -21.75
N SER A 194 2.01 8.26 -22.24
CA SER A 194 0.72 8.06 -22.92
C SER A 194 -0.22 7.17 -22.10
N ASN A 195 -0.49 7.54 -20.85
CA ASN A 195 -1.29 6.75 -19.89
C ASN A 195 -0.77 5.32 -19.59
N ASN A 196 0.45 4.94 -20.00
CA ASN A 196 1.01 3.61 -19.73
C ASN A 196 2.19 3.67 -18.75
N PHE A 197 2.08 2.97 -17.63
CA PHE A 197 3.17 2.91 -16.65
C PHE A 197 4.27 1.90 -17.04
N SER A 198 5.52 2.33 -16.84
CA SER A 198 6.68 1.45 -16.75
C SER A 198 7.28 1.51 -15.34
N VAL A 199 7.88 0.42 -14.86
CA VAL A 199 8.47 0.35 -13.50
C VAL A 199 9.85 -0.28 -13.52
N ARG A 200 10.81 0.35 -12.81
CA ARG A 200 12.17 -0.17 -12.62
C ARG A 200 12.59 -0.11 -11.15
N THR A 201 13.45 -1.04 -10.73
CA THR A 201 14.13 -0.96 -9.44
C THR A 201 15.34 -0.04 -9.57
N VAL A 202 15.49 0.91 -8.64
CA VAL A 202 16.60 1.88 -8.61
C VAL A 202 17.66 1.49 -7.58
N SER A 203 17.24 0.90 -6.46
CA SER A 203 18.14 0.47 -5.37
C SER A 203 18.88 -0.83 -5.68
N THR A 204 20.17 -0.89 -5.35
CA THR A 204 20.94 -2.14 -5.25
C THR A 204 20.83 -2.70 -3.83
N ASP A 205 19.89 -3.61 -3.60
CA ASP A 205 19.66 -4.26 -2.30
C ASP A 205 20.16 -5.72 -2.26
N THR A 206 20.34 -6.29 -1.06
CA THR A 206 20.84 -7.66 -0.85
C THR A 206 20.04 -8.73 -1.61
N THR A 207 18.73 -8.58 -1.70
CA THR A 207 17.86 -9.56 -2.39
C THR A 207 17.91 -9.45 -3.93
N SER A 208 18.51 -8.37 -4.43
CA SER A 208 18.87 -8.16 -5.84
C SER A 208 20.25 -8.75 -6.17
N ALA A 209 21.18 -8.75 -5.21
CA ALA A 209 22.53 -9.31 -5.36
C ALA A 209 22.57 -10.86 -5.46
N SER A 210 21.51 -11.57 -5.07
CA SER A 210 21.45 -13.05 -5.03
C SER A 210 21.55 -13.78 -6.39
N LYS A 211 21.88 -13.07 -7.48
CA LYS A 211 22.17 -13.65 -8.81
C LYS A 211 23.65 -13.55 -9.23
N ALA A 212 24.47 -12.73 -8.57
CA ALA A 212 25.88 -12.59 -8.95
C ALA A 212 26.72 -13.85 -8.60
N ALA A 213 26.32 -14.61 -7.57
CA ALA A 213 27.11 -15.71 -7.01
C ALA A 213 26.81 -17.13 -7.56
N VAL A 214 26.02 -17.25 -8.64
CA VAL A 214 25.64 -18.56 -9.22
C VAL A 214 26.03 -18.70 -10.71
N ALA A 215 26.67 -17.68 -11.29
CA ALA A 215 27.03 -17.65 -12.70
C ALA A 215 28.47 -18.12 -13.00
N ASP A 216 29.28 -18.44 -11.98
CA ASP A 216 30.70 -18.76 -12.15
C ASP A 216 31.12 -20.05 -11.41
N LYS A 217 30.59 -21.18 -11.89
CA LYS A 217 31.21 -22.50 -11.70
C LYS A 217 31.42 -23.13 -13.08
N PRO A 218 32.66 -23.32 -13.55
CA PRO A 218 32.90 -23.89 -14.87
C PRO A 218 32.54 -25.37 -14.89
N THR A 219 31.59 -25.75 -15.74
CA THR A 219 31.24 -27.14 -16.01
C THR A 219 32.36 -27.79 -16.83
N VAL A 220 33.17 -28.64 -16.20
CA VAL A 220 34.15 -29.47 -16.90
C VAL A 220 33.42 -30.39 -17.87
N LYS A 221 33.81 -30.35 -19.16
CA LYS A 221 33.38 -31.33 -20.16
C LYS A 221 34.31 -32.54 -20.09
N GLU A 222 33.74 -33.73 -19.88
CA GLU A 222 34.39 -34.99 -20.27
C GLU A 222 33.74 -35.53 -21.54
N GLU A 223 34.56 -35.84 -22.55
CA GLU A 223 34.17 -36.73 -23.65
C GLU A 223 34.33 -38.19 -23.20
N PRO A 224 33.58 -39.11 -23.84
CA PRO A 224 34.23 -40.34 -24.29
C PRO A 224 34.06 -40.61 -25.79
N LYS A 225 35.01 -41.38 -26.33
CA LYS A 225 35.20 -41.65 -27.76
C LYS A 225 34.29 -42.77 -28.31
N LYS A 226 34.29 -42.87 -29.65
CA LYS A 226 33.42 -43.69 -30.52
C LYS A 226 33.60 -45.22 -30.45
N GLU A 227 32.48 -45.90 -30.66
CA GLU A 227 32.14 -46.65 -31.90
C GLU A 227 30.60 -46.53 -32.15
N GLY A 228 29.95 -47.02 -33.21
CA GLY A 228 30.46 -47.82 -34.34
C GLY A 228 29.41 -48.40 -35.30
N SER A 229 29.80 -49.50 -35.98
CA SER A 229 29.02 -50.42 -36.86
C SER A 229 27.48 -50.28 -36.82
N SER A 230 26.83 -49.69 -37.84
CA SER A 230 26.21 -50.34 -39.04
C SER A 230 24.72 -50.75 -38.83
N THR A 231 23.80 -50.90 -39.81
CA THR A 231 23.81 -50.93 -41.29
C THR A 231 22.44 -50.49 -41.87
N SER A 232 22.40 -49.59 -42.88
CA SER A 232 21.33 -49.40 -43.92
C SER A 232 19.83 -49.21 -43.50
N SER A 233 18.89 -48.67 -44.30
CA SER A 233 18.85 -48.43 -45.75
C SER A 233 17.82 -47.37 -46.20
N LYS A 234 18.17 -46.62 -47.26
CA LYS A 234 17.35 -46.21 -48.44
C LYS A 234 15.96 -45.51 -48.30
N LYS A 235 15.93 -44.30 -48.90
CA LYS A 235 14.97 -43.82 -49.95
C LYS A 235 13.51 -43.45 -49.54
N LYS A 236 12.82 -42.50 -50.20
CA LYS A 236 13.19 -41.37 -51.10
C LYS A 236 11.93 -40.50 -51.39
N THR A 237 12.12 -39.21 -51.73
CA THR A 237 11.26 -38.37 -52.64
C THR A 237 9.75 -38.20 -52.33
N THR A 238 9.27 -37.04 -51.86
CA THR A 238 8.86 -35.80 -52.60
C THR A 238 7.62 -35.92 -53.51
N HIS A 239 6.58 -35.11 -53.23
CA HIS A 239 6.18 -33.90 -54.00
C HIS A 239 4.95 -33.22 -53.33
N LYS A 240 4.84 -31.88 -53.25
CA LYS A 240 4.09 -30.96 -54.17
C LYS A 240 2.68 -31.48 -54.56
N THR A 241 1.59 -30.70 -54.58
CA THR A 241 1.44 -29.22 -54.72
C THR A 241 0.05 -28.75 -54.21
N GLU A 242 -0.11 -27.43 -53.99
CA GLU A 242 -1.27 -26.55 -54.30
C GLU A 242 -2.69 -27.16 -54.56
N THR A 243 -3.84 -26.56 -54.17
CA THR A 243 -4.24 -25.14 -54.38
C THR A 243 -5.58 -24.76 -53.69
N LYS A 244 -5.85 -23.44 -53.59
CA LYS A 244 -7.17 -22.74 -53.72
C LYS A 244 -8.30 -22.86 -52.65
N LYS A 245 -8.44 -21.75 -51.90
CA LYS A 245 -9.51 -20.72 -52.05
C LYS A 245 -10.99 -21.09 -51.77
N LYS A 246 -11.58 -20.51 -50.71
CA LYS A 246 -12.92 -19.88 -50.77
C LYS A 246 -13.13 -18.76 -49.72
N ARG A 247 -13.72 -17.64 -50.15
CA ARG A 247 -14.28 -16.56 -49.32
C ARG A 247 -15.76 -16.90 -49.01
N ARG A 248 -16.28 -16.56 -47.82
CA ARG A 248 -17.39 -15.58 -47.61
C ARG A 248 -18.03 -15.66 -46.20
N HIS A 249 -18.04 -14.49 -45.55
CA HIS A 249 -19.09 -13.83 -44.74
C HIS A 249 -20.16 -14.58 -43.92
N ARG A 250 -20.36 -14.02 -42.70
CA ARG A 250 -21.61 -13.76 -41.97
C ARG A 250 -22.49 -14.95 -41.54
N GLY A 251 -22.49 -15.22 -40.23
CA GLY A 251 -23.63 -14.88 -39.38
C GLY A 251 -23.31 -13.57 -38.67
#